data_AF-A0A535FE74-F1
#
_entry.id   AF-A0A535FE74-F1
#
_cell.length_a   1.000
_cell.length_b   1.000
_cell.length_c   1.000
_cell.angle_alpha   90.00
_cell.angle_beta   90.00
_cell.angle_gamma   90.00
#
_symmetry.space_group_name_H-M   'P 1'
#
loop_
_entity.id
_entity.type
_entity.pdbx_description
1 polymer ?
#
loop_
_entity_poly.entity_id
_entity_poly.type
_entity_poly.pdbx_seq_one_letter_code
_entity_poly.pdbx_strand_id
1 'polypeptide(L)'
;MRRHSGFSAEDVADVAGVDRTNASRDLNLLAQEGKIERIAGRPVLFVVKTPSTEPLRVSGGNGKWHTNWPASQQAILSPADGLRYRENQSQASLPLQVTQEPGKPPAVVASVHGRAVVTSFETLIGSGEGLKVAVQQAKAAMLYPPRGLHTLLCGPSGVGKTTFARLMHSFALELYALPADAPFVSFNCADYAGNPQLLMAHLFGVVRGAYTGADRDREGLVEQAHRGILFLDEVHRLPPEGQEMLFYLMDREHFRRLGDVKERQSSLLLLAATTENPDSALLPTFHRRIPMTITLPGLHERTMMERYELLRAFFTTECSGIGANIHVAPQVLCALLLYECSGNIGQLRTDVQLACARAY
;
A
#
# COMPACT_ATOMS: atom_id res chain seq x y z
N MET A 1 34.87 -11.90 7.84
CA MET A 1 35.83 -11.57 6.77
C MET A 1 35.03 -10.94 5.63
N ARG A 2 35.12 -9.61 5.44
CA ARG A 2 34.30 -8.82 4.51
C ARG A 2 34.79 -9.02 3.06
N ARG A 3 33.91 -9.39 2.13
CA ARG A 3 34.12 -9.48 0.66
C ARG A 3 32.86 -8.86 0.03
N HIS A 4 32.83 -7.81 -0.79
CA HIS A 4 33.78 -6.87 -1.37
C HIS A 4 33.09 -5.51 -1.53
N SER A 5 33.88 -4.44 -1.59
CA SER A 5 33.52 -3.05 -1.87
C SER A 5 33.86 -2.68 -3.33
N GLY A 6 33.17 -3.30 -4.30
CA GLY A 6 33.21 -2.95 -5.73
C GLY A 6 33.40 -4.15 -6.68
N PHE A 7 33.01 -3.97 -7.95
CA PHE A 7 33.08 -4.96 -9.04
C PHE A 7 34.00 -4.48 -10.16
N SER A 8 34.81 -5.35 -10.75
CA SER A 8 35.60 -5.03 -11.94
C SER A 8 34.79 -5.26 -13.23
N ALA A 9 35.28 -4.74 -14.35
CA ALA A 9 34.67 -5.01 -15.66
C ALA A 9 34.75 -6.50 -16.06
N GLU A 10 35.72 -7.25 -15.53
CA GLU A 10 35.83 -8.71 -15.71
C GLU A 10 34.68 -9.42 -14.98
N ASP A 11 34.44 -9.06 -13.71
CA ASP A 11 33.40 -9.67 -12.89
C ASP A 11 32.00 -9.45 -13.50
N VAL A 12 31.77 -8.27 -14.07
CA VAL A 12 30.50 -7.93 -14.73
C VAL A 12 30.35 -8.64 -16.07
N ALA A 13 31.44 -8.81 -16.83
CA ALA A 13 31.43 -9.53 -18.10
C ALA A 13 31.10 -11.02 -17.92
N ASP A 14 31.71 -11.66 -16.92
CA ASP A 14 31.49 -13.08 -16.62
C ASP A 14 30.05 -13.36 -16.17
N VAL A 15 29.47 -12.47 -15.36
CA VAL A 15 28.10 -12.63 -14.86
C VAL A 15 27.05 -12.29 -15.92
N ALA A 16 27.29 -11.26 -16.73
CA ALA A 16 26.33 -10.82 -17.76
C ALA A 16 26.47 -11.56 -19.10
N GLY A 17 27.52 -12.40 -19.26
CA GLY A 17 27.78 -13.14 -20.50
C GLY A 17 28.13 -12.22 -21.68
N VAL A 18 28.80 -11.09 -21.41
CA VAL A 18 29.17 -10.07 -22.41
C VAL A 18 30.69 -9.92 -22.50
N ASP A 19 31.19 -9.40 -23.62
CA ASP A 19 32.61 -9.08 -23.73
C ASP A 19 33.04 -8.03 -22.70
N ARG A 20 34.22 -8.21 -22.10
CA ARG A 20 34.83 -7.29 -21.12
C ARG A 20 34.89 -5.85 -21.61
N THR A 21 35.11 -5.64 -22.91
CA THR A 21 35.17 -4.31 -23.53
C THR A 21 33.82 -3.61 -23.49
N ASN A 22 32.73 -4.36 -23.70
CA ASN A 22 31.36 -3.85 -23.60
C ASN A 22 30.99 -3.55 -22.14
N ALA A 23 31.29 -4.46 -21.22
CA ALA A 23 31.09 -4.24 -19.78
C ALA A 23 31.85 -2.98 -19.28
N SER A 24 33.09 -2.80 -19.70
CA SER A 24 33.90 -1.62 -19.37
C SER A 24 33.28 -0.32 -19.92
N ARG A 25 32.77 -0.32 -21.14
CA ARG A 25 32.11 0.84 -21.76
C ARG A 25 30.86 1.24 -20.97
N ASP A 26 30.00 0.29 -20.66
CA ASP A 26 28.73 0.53 -19.98
C ASP A 26 28.92 0.99 -18.53
N LEU A 27 29.90 0.41 -17.82
CA LEU A 27 30.25 0.85 -16.46
C LEU A 27 30.80 2.29 -16.43
N ASN A 28 31.57 2.70 -17.45
CA ASN A 28 32.03 4.08 -17.53
C ASN A 28 30.89 5.07 -17.84
N LEU A 29 29.89 4.67 -18.65
CA LEU A 29 28.68 5.47 -18.89
C LEU A 29 27.88 5.64 -17.59
N LEU A 30 27.66 4.57 -16.84
CA LEU A 30 26.96 4.62 -15.55
C LEU A 30 27.71 5.48 -14.52
N ALA A 31 29.04 5.50 -14.57
CA ALA A 31 29.86 6.38 -13.72
C ALA A 31 29.73 7.85 -14.12
N GLN A 32 29.67 8.17 -15.43
CA GLN A 32 29.39 9.52 -15.93
C GLN A 32 27.98 10.01 -15.55
N GLU A 33 27.00 9.12 -15.56
CA GLU A 33 25.62 9.39 -15.09
C GLU A 33 25.51 9.48 -13.56
N GLY A 34 26.60 9.28 -12.82
CA GLY A 34 26.67 9.42 -11.36
C GLY A 34 25.99 8.30 -10.57
N LYS A 35 25.55 7.23 -11.23
CA LYS A 35 24.85 6.06 -10.63
C LYS A 35 25.81 5.12 -9.88
N ILE A 36 27.05 5.04 -10.35
CA ILE A 36 28.12 4.25 -9.72
C ILE A 36 29.39 5.10 -9.58
N GLU A 37 30.26 4.74 -8.64
CA GLU A 37 31.53 5.40 -8.41
C GLU A 37 32.68 4.54 -8.93
N ARG A 38 33.60 5.17 -9.67
CA ARG A 38 34.78 4.52 -10.22
C ARG A 38 35.96 4.67 -9.26
N ILE A 39 36.51 3.55 -8.81
CA ILE A 39 37.70 3.47 -7.98
C ILE A 39 38.90 3.12 -8.87
N ALA A 40 39.87 4.03 -8.94
CA ALA A 40 41.08 3.82 -9.71
C ALA A 40 41.92 2.69 -9.09
N GLY A 41 42.36 1.73 -9.92
CA GLY A 41 43.12 0.56 -9.48
C GLY A 41 43.48 -0.35 -10.64
N ARG A 42 44.18 -1.46 -10.34
CA ARG A 42 44.43 -2.56 -11.28
C ARG A 42 43.96 -3.87 -10.61
N PRO A 43 42.76 -4.38 -10.93
CA PRO A 43 41.78 -3.85 -11.88
C PRO A 43 41.04 -2.59 -11.36
N VAL A 44 40.44 -1.83 -12.27
CA VAL A 44 39.53 -0.71 -11.94
C VAL A 44 38.23 -1.30 -11.37
N LEU A 45 37.74 -0.75 -10.27
CA LEU A 45 36.54 -1.22 -9.58
C LEU A 45 35.42 -0.18 -9.66
N PHE A 46 34.17 -0.65 -9.68
CA PHE A 46 32.96 0.16 -9.70
C PHE A 46 32.08 -0.18 -8.51
N VAL A 47 31.57 0.83 -7.81
CA VAL A 47 30.72 0.68 -6.61
C VAL A 47 29.39 1.37 -6.82
N VAL A 48 28.28 0.71 -6.48
CA VAL A 48 26.95 1.33 -6.49
C VAL A 48 26.85 2.32 -5.33
N LYS A 49 26.46 3.56 -5.61
CA LYS A 49 26.19 4.55 -4.55
C LYS A 49 24.94 4.12 -3.77
N THR A 50 25.15 3.49 -2.61
CA THR A 50 24.10 3.34 -1.60
C THR A 50 24.25 4.52 -0.62
N PRO A 51 23.19 5.26 -0.26
CA PRO A 51 23.29 6.21 0.84
C PRO A 51 23.61 5.44 2.13
N SER A 52 24.84 5.56 2.63
CA SER A 52 25.26 4.90 3.86
C SER A 52 24.73 5.64 5.08
N THR A 53 24.17 4.89 6.03
CA THR A 53 23.64 5.38 7.32
C THR A 53 24.62 5.23 8.47
N GLU A 54 25.88 4.86 8.22
CA GLU A 54 26.89 4.73 9.28
C GLU A 54 27.81 5.95 9.38
N PRO A 55 28.03 6.52 10.59
CA PRO A 55 28.94 7.64 10.78
C PRO A 55 30.40 7.20 10.64
N LEU A 56 31.18 7.99 9.89
CA LEU A 56 32.62 7.79 9.73
C LEU A 56 33.36 8.14 11.03
N ARG A 57 34.14 7.19 11.56
CA ARG A 57 35.07 7.42 12.69
C ARG A 57 36.39 7.95 12.15
N VAL A 58 36.79 9.14 12.58
CA VAL A 58 38.09 9.74 12.22
C VAL A 58 38.97 9.83 13.47
N SER A 59 40.24 9.43 13.33
CA SER A 59 41.26 9.51 14.38
C SER A 59 41.72 10.96 14.57
N GLY A 60 41.45 11.56 15.74
CA GLY A 60 42.01 12.84 16.14
C GLY A 60 43.37 12.67 16.82
N GLY A 61 44.35 13.51 16.47
CA GLY A 61 45.79 13.40 16.82
C GLY A 61 46.18 13.49 18.30
N ASN A 62 45.24 13.33 19.26
CA ASN A 62 45.52 13.26 20.70
C ASN A 62 44.81 12.06 21.38
N GLY A 63 44.57 10.96 20.64
CA GLY A 63 44.02 9.73 21.20
C GLY A 63 42.53 9.78 21.60
N LYS A 64 41.79 10.82 21.18
CA LYS A 64 40.33 10.92 21.35
C LYS A 64 39.61 10.80 20.01
N TRP A 65 38.56 9.99 20.00
CA TRP A 65 37.69 9.72 18.84
C TRP A 65 36.59 10.78 18.76
N HIS A 66 36.29 11.27 17.55
CA HIS A 66 35.11 12.09 17.28
C HIS A 66 34.22 11.44 16.22
N THR A 67 32.91 11.48 16.44
CA THR A 67 31.88 11.15 15.45
C THR A 67 31.58 12.37 14.59
N ASN A 68 31.84 12.28 13.28
CA ASN A 68 31.54 13.35 12.35
C ASN A 68 30.31 12.98 11.52
N TRP A 69 29.28 13.82 11.59
CA TRP A 69 28.04 13.63 10.83
C TRP A 69 28.15 14.37 9.48
N PRO A 70 27.70 13.80 8.34
CA PRO A 70 27.64 14.53 7.08
C PRO A 70 26.83 15.83 7.20
N ALA A 71 27.24 16.92 6.57
CA ALA A 71 26.63 18.25 6.73
C ALA A 71 25.09 18.30 6.53
N SER A 72 24.50 17.29 5.90
CA SER A 72 23.05 17.15 5.67
C SER A 72 22.21 16.79 6.90
N GLN A 73 22.78 16.43 8.07
CA GLN A 73 21.95 16.21 9.29
C GLN A 73 22.47 16.87 10.59
N GLN A 74 23.35 17.87 10.50
CA GLN A 74 23.65 18.73 11.65
C GLN A 74 22.48 19.66 12.03
N ALA A 75 21.42 19.73 11.22
CA ALA A 75 20.30 20.65 11.42
C ALA A 75 19.13 20.13 12.28
N ILE A 76 19.23 18.93 12.90
CA ILE A 76 18.06 18.31 13.58
C ILE A 76 18.27 18.11 15.10
N LEU A 77 19.46 18.37 15.66
CA LEU A 77 19.67 18.21 17.10
C LEU A 77 20.49 19.36 17.71
N SER A 78 19.80 20.30 18.34
CA SER A 78 20.32 21.00 19.53
C SER A 78 19.17 21.19 20.53
N PRO A 79 19.27 20.64 21.76
CA PRO A 79 18.27 20.79 22.79
C PRO A 79 18.69 21.91 23.77
N ALA A 80 18.08 23.08 23.65
CA ALA A 80 17.98 24.05 24.73
C ALA A 80 16.98 25.17 24.36
N ASP A 81 16.21 25.57 25.35
CA ASP A 81 15.38 26.77 25.43
C ASP A 81 13.94 26.68 24.90
N GLY A 82 13.03 26.90 25.85
CA GLY A 82 11.59 26.71 25.74
C GLY A 82 10.84 27.77 24.93
N LEU A 83 9.55 27.48 24.78
CA LEU A 83 8.43 28.41 24.56
C LEU A 83 8.66 29.54 23.52
N ARG A 84 7.94 29.46 22.40
CA ARG A 84 6.81 30.36 22.08
C ARG A 84 6.28 30.12 20.67
N TYR A 85 4.96 30.00 20.58
CA TYR A 85 4.19 30.26 19.36
C TYR A 85 4.63 31.59 18.75
N ARG A 86 4.98 31.58 17.46
CA ARG A 86 5.14 32.79 16.65
C ARG A 86 4.13 32.74 15.51
N GLU A 87 3.03 33.45 15.68
CA GLU A 87 2.25 33.99 14.56
C GLU A 87 3.11 35.02 13.81
N ASN A 88 3.18 34.90 12.48
CA ASN A 88 2.99 35.97 11.49
C ASN A 88 3.37 35.43 10.10
N GLN A 89 2.40 35.26 9.22
CA GLN A 89 1.83 36.25 8.29
C GLN A 89 2.63 36.39 6.99
N SER A 90 1.89 36.18 5.90
CA SER A 90 2.14 36.58 4.51
C SER A 90 3.38 36.05 3.80
N GLN A 91 3.22 34.93 3.07
CA GLN A 91 3.69 34.85 1.69
C GLN A 91 2.63 34.19 0.81
N ALA A 92 2.35 34.88 -0.30
CA ALA A 92 1.19 34.70 -1.14
C ALA A 92 1.15 33.33 -1.83
N SER A 93 0.00 32.69 -1.74
CA SER A 93 -0.46 31.68 -2.69
C SER A 93 -0.47 32.28 -4.10
N LEU A 94 0.45 31.86 -4.96
CA LEU A 94 0.30 32.09 -6.40
C LEU A 94 -0.86 31.19 -6.88
N PRO A 95 -1.86 31.75 -7.58
CA PRO A 95 -2.95 30.94 -8.11
C PRO A 95 -2.42 29.99 -9.18
N LEU A 96 -3.00 28.78 -9.23
CA LEU A 96 -2.86 27.86 -10.35
C LEU A 96 -3.18 28.61 -11.65
N GLN A 97 -2.18 28.85 -12.49
CA GLN A 97 -2.40 29.44 -13.80
C GLN A 97 -2.88 28.36 -14.76
N VAL A 98 -4.13 28.48 -15.21
CA VAL A 98 -4.69 27.69 -16.31
C VAL A 98 -4.28 28.36 -17.61
N THR A 99 -3.30 27.82 -18.33
CA THR A 99 -3.04 28.24 -19.71
C THR A 99 -3.97 27.48 -20.65
N GLN A 100 -4.95 28.17 -21.25
CA GLN A 100 -5.75 27.65 -22.35
C GLN A 100 -5.08 27.99 -23.68
N GLU A 101 -4.61 26.99 -24.42
CA GLU A 101 -4.43 27.12 -25.87
C GLU A 101 -5.76 26.74 -26.55
N PRO A 102 -6.28 27.55 -27.49
CA PRO A 102 -7.54 27.23 -28.17
C PRO A 102 -7.39 25.96 -29.02
N GLY A 103 -8.11 24.90 -28.66
CA GLY A 103 -8.24 23.67 -29.47
C GLY A 103 -7.78 22.35 -28.84
N LYS A 104 -7.30 22.32 -27.58
CA LYS A 104 -6.92 21.09 -26.86
C LYS A 104 -7.70 20.93 -25.54
N PRO A 105 -8.09 19.71 -25.12
CA PRO A 105 -8.67 19.47 -23.80
C PRO A 105 -7.67 19.85 -22.69
N PRO A 106 -8.15 20.31 -21.51
CA PRO A 106 -7.29 20.85 -20.46
C PRO A 106 -6.36 19.78 -19.88
N ALA A 107 -5.05 20.02 -19.95
CA ALA A 107 -4.03 19.22 -19.26
C ALA A 107 -3.56 19.99 -18.03
N VAL A 108 -3.77 19.42 -16.84
CA VAL A 108 -3.19 19.93 -15.59
C VAL A 108 -1.74 19.45 -15.53
N VAL A 109 -0.78 20.37 -15.68
CA VAL A 109 0.65 20.07 -15.48
C VAL A 109 1.03 20.56 -14.08
N ALA A 110 1.10 19.64 -13.12
CA ALA A 110 1.67 19.91 -11.81
C ALA A 110 3.20 19.74 -11.89
N SER A 111 3.94 20.84 -11.69
CA SER A 111 5.40 20.79 -11.50
C SER A 111 5.70 20.34 -10.07
N VAL A 112 6.16 19.10 -9.90
CA VAL A 112 6.62 18.59 -8.59
C VAL A 112 8.13 18.82 -8.49
N HIS A 113 8.55 19.77 -7.66
CA HIS A 113 9.93 19.85 -7.17
C HIS A 113 10.12 18.88 -6.00
N GLY A 114 11.26 18.18 -6.01
CA GLY A 114 11.50 16.94 -5.30
C GLY A 114 11.69 17.04 -3.79
N ARG A 115 10.87 16.27 -3.09
CA ARG A 115 11.23 15.47 -1.91
C ARG A 115 10.30 14.25 -1.95
N ALA A 116 10.84 13.04 -2.08
CA ALA A 116 10.02 11.83 -2.14
C ALA A 116 9.31 11.66 -0.79
N VAL A 117 8.04 12.05 -0.73
CA VAL A 117 7.15 11.69 0.38
C VAL A 117 6.96 10.19 0.26
N VAL A 118 7.48 9.42 1.23
CA VAL A 118 7.23 7.97 1.26
C VAL A 118 5.74 7.78 1.47
N THR A 119 5.06 7.33 0.43
CA THR A 119 3.61 7.08 0.48
C THR A 119 3.33 5.71 1.09
N SER A 120 2.15 5.53 1.69
CA SER A 120 1.68 4.23 2.23
C SER A 120 1.85 3.06 1.25
N PHE A 121 1.77 3.30 -0.06
CA PHE A 121 1.98 2.26 -1.07
C PHE A 121 3.44 1.88 -1.33
N GLU A 122 4.41 2.74 -1.03
CA GLU A 122 5.83 2.45 -1.24
C GLU A 122 6.37 1.43 -0.24
N THR A 123 5.71 1.27 0.91
CA THR A 123 6.03 0.20 1.86
C THR A 123 5.47 -1.16 1.46
N LEU A 124 4.62 -1.24 0.44
CA LEU A 124 4.03 -2.48 -0.02
C LEU A 124 5.03 -3.26 -0.88
N ILE A 125 5.33 -4.50 -0.47
CA ILE A 125 6.17 -5.44 -1.23
C ILE A 125 5.53 -5.69 -2.60
N GLY A 126 6.32 -5.47 -3.66
CA GLY A 126 5.88 -5.57 -5.04
C GLY A 126 5.25 -4.30 -5.62
N SER A 127 5.21 -3.19 -4.89
CA SER A 127 4.61 -1.92 -5.37
C SER A 127 5.24 -1.37 -6.65
N GLY A 128 6.52 -1.64 -6.89
CA GLY A 128 7.25 -1.29 -8.12
C GLY A 128 7.27 -2.38 -9.19
N GLU A 129 6.81 -3.59 -8.86
CA GLU A 129 6.91 -4.80 -9.68
C GLU A 129 5.52 -5.39 -9.94
N GLY A 130 5.18 -6.54 -9.34
CA GLY A 130 3.97 -7.31 -9.61
C GLY A 130 2.68 -6.59 -9.21
N LEU A 131 2.75 -5.61 -8.31
CA LEU A 131 1.61 -4.77 -7.91
C LEU A 131 1.61 -3.38 -8.53
N LYS A 132 2.54 -3.06 -9.43
CA LYS A 132 2.68 -1.71 -9.99
C LYS A 132 1.40 -1.18 -10.61
N VAL A 133 0.72 -1.98 -11.43
CA VAL A 133 -0.53 -1.60 -12.09
C VAL A 133 -1.63 -1.37 -11.06
N ALA A 134 -1.78 -2.31 -10.11
CA ALA A 134 -2.78 -2.20 -9.05
C ALA A 134 -2.56 -0.95 -8.18
N VAL A 135 -1.32 -0.65 -7.81
CA VAL A 135 -0.96 0.55 -7.06
C VAL A 135 -1.27 1.82 -7.85
N GLN A 136 -0.95 1.86 -9.15
CA GLN A 136 -1.27 3.02 -9.99
C GLN A 136 -2.78 3.25 -10.10
N GLN A 137 -3.56 2.19 -10.32
CA GLN A 137 -5.02 2.26 -10.37
C GLN A 137 -5.60 2.71 -9.02
N ALA A 138 -5.08 2.19 -7.90
CA ALA A 138 -5.49 2.59 -6.56
C ALA A 138 -5.22 4.07 -6.29
N LYS A 139 -4.03 4.55 -6.64
CA LYS A 139 -3.66 5.97 -6.54
C LYS A 139 -4.61 6.84 -7.37
N ALA A 140 -4.87 6.46 -8.63
CA ALA A 140 -5.80 7.18 -9.49
C ALA A 140 -7.23 7.19 -8.93
N ALA A 141 -7.71 6.05 -8.42
CA ALA A 141 -9.03 5.93 -7.84
C ALA A 141 -9.22 6.82 -6.61
N MET A 142 -8.22 6.92 -5.72
CA MET A 142 -8.30 7.76 -4.51
C MET A 142 -8.17 9.26 -4.81
N LEU A 143 -7.41 9.63 -5.83
CA LEU A 143 -7.16 11.04 -6.17
C LEU A 143 -8.18 11.66 -7.13
N TYR A 144 -9.05 10.84 -7.73
CA TYR A 144 -10.01 11.34 -8.71
C TYR A 144 -11.04 12.29 -8.05
N PRO A 145 -11.23 13.52 -8.54
CA PRO A 145 -12.20 14.45 -7.96
C PRO A 145 -13.65 14.07 -8.31
N PRO A 146 -14.64 14.44 -7.47
CA PRO A 146 -14.49 15.19 -6.22
C PRO A 146 -14.20 14.33 -4.98
N ARG A 147 -14.46 13.01 -5.01
CA ARG A 147 -14.45 12.14 -3.80
C ARG A 147 -13.88 10.73 -4.06
N GLY A 148 -13.05 10.59 -5.08
CA GLY A 148 -12.52 9.30 -5.53
C GLY A 148 -13.48 8.52 -6.42
N LEU A 149 -13.07 7.30 -6.77
CA LEU A 149 -13.84 6.34 -7.55
C LEU A 149 -14.16 5.12 -6.72
N HIS A 150 -15.44 4.71 -6.68
CA HIS A 150 -15.81 3.42 -6.12
C HIS A 150 -14.98 2.33 -6.79
N THR A 151 -14.42 1.44 -5.97
CA THR A 151 -13.42 0.48 -6.44
C THR A 151 -13.77 -0.93 -6.02
N LEU A 152 -13.66 -1.86 -6.95
CA LEU A 152 -13.75 -3.30 -6.73
C LEU A 152 -12.34 -3.92 -6.76
N LEU A 153 -11.96 -4.57 -5.66
CA LEU A 153 -10.73 -5.34 -5.54
C LEU A 153 -11.02 -6.81 -5.83
N CYS A 154 -10.48 -7.31 -6.94
CA CYS A 154 -10.59 -8.70 -7.35
C CYS A 154 -9.31 -9.47 -7.01
N GLY A 155 -9.43 -10.75 -6.72
CA GLY A 155 -8.30 -11.64 -6.62
C GLY A 155 -8.54 -12.80 -5.65
N PRO A 156 -7.71 -13.85 -5.70
CA PRO A 156 -7.88 -15.03 -4.86
C PRO A 156 -7.93 -14.73 -3.35
N SER A 157 -8.39 -15.71 -2.57
CA SER A 157 -8.35 -15.59 -1.10
C SER A 157 -6.90 -15.49 -0.61
N GLY A 158 -6.66 -14.67 0.40
CA GLY A 158 -5.34 -14.52 1.02
C GLY A 158 -4.30 -13.71 0.23
N VAL A 159 -4.66 -12.98 -0.83
CA VAL A 159 -3.71 -12.10 -1.57
C VAL A 159 -3.51 -10.71 -0.95
N GLY A 160 -4.26 -10.39 0.13
CA GLY A 160 -4.11 -9.13 0.87
C GLY A 160 -5.06 -7.99 0.47
N LYS A 161 -6.26 -8.29 -0.07
CA LYS A 161 -7.26 -7.29 -0.46
C LYS A 161 -7.61 -6.30 0.67
N THR A 162 -7.85 -6.80 1.88
CA THR A 162 -8.14 -5.97 3.07
C THR A 162 -6.98 -5.03 3.41
N THR A 163 -5.74 -5.52 3.37
CA THR A 163 -4.54 -4.71 3.61
C THR A 163 -4.40 -3.65 2.53
N PHE A 164 -4.63 -4.02 1.26
CA PHE A 164 -4.56 -3.11 0.13
C PHE A 164 -5.60 -1.97 0.25
N ALA A 165 -6.83 -2.28 0.65
CA ALA A 165 -7.87 -1.27 0.92
C ALA A 165 -7.49 -0.30 2.06
N ARG A 166 -6.85 -0.80 3.13
CA ARG A 166 -6.33 0.07 4.20
C ARG A 166 -5.21 0.99 3.73
N LEU A 167 -4.35 0.52 2.82
CA LEU A 167 -3.33 1.36 2.19
C LEU A 167 -3.95 2.42 1.28
N MET A 168 -5.03 2.10 0.56
CA MET A 168 -5.80 3.09 -0.21
C MET A 168 -6.33 4.22 0.67
N HIS A 169 -6.92 3.88 1.82
CA HIS A 169 -7.39 4.86 2.80
C HIS A 169 -6.25 5.71 3.36
N SER A 170 -5.17 5.07 3.82
CA SER A 170 -4.01 5.77 4.39
C SER A 170 -3.37 6.73 3.39
N PHE A 171 -3.24 6.29 2.13
CA PHE A 171 -2.76 7.13 1.03
C PHE A 171 -3.69 8.33 0.75
N ALA A 172 -5.01 8.14 0.79
CA ALA A 172 -5.97 9.22 0.61
C ALA A 172 -5.90 10.26 1.73
N LEU A 173 -5.62 9.85 2.97
CA LEU A 173 -5.36 10.74 4.10
C LEU A 173 -4.04 11.52 3.92
N GLU A 174 -2.96 10.82 3.56
CA GLU A 174 -1.63 11.41 3.35
C GLU A 174 -1.62 12.54 2.31
N LEU A 175 -2.43 12.40 1.26
CA LEU A 175 -2.54 13.38 0.18
C LEU A 175 -3.72 14.35 0.34
N TYR A 176 -4.38 14.36 1.49
CA TYR A 176 -5.52 15.23 1.79
C TYR A 176 -6.70 15.08 0.81
N ALA A 177 -6.81 13.94 0.14
CA ALA A 177 -7.96 13.59 -0.70
C ALA A 177 -9.19 13.23 0.15
N LEU A 178 -8.96 12.74 1.37
CA LEU A 178 -9.96 12.58 2.41
C LEU A 178 -9.62 13.44 3.64
N PRO A 179 -10.62 13.87 4.43
CA PRO A 179 -10.40 14.51 5.72
C PRO A 179 -9.55 13.65 6.66
N ALA A 180 -8.74 14.26 7.51
CA ALA A 180 -7.86 13.53 8.44
C ALA A 180 -8.61 12.61 9.42
N ASP A 181 -9.88 12.94 9.72
CA ASP A 181 -10.79 12.19 10.58
C ASP A 181 -11.72 11.23 9.79
N ALA A 182 -11.51 11.08 8.48
CA ALA A 182 -12.36 10.26 7.63
C ALA A 182 -12.32 8.78 8.08
N PRO A 183 -13.47 8.20 8.47
CA PRO A 183 -13.52 6.84 9.00
C PRO A 183 -13.19 5.80 7.93
N PHE A 184 -12.54 4.70 8.33
CA PHE A 184 -12.42 3.49 7.53
C PHE A 184 -13.22 2.38 8.20
N VAL A 185 -14.44 2.15 7.71
CA VAL A 185 -15.35 1.14 8.24
C VAL A 185 -15.22 -0.11 7.40
N SER A 186 -14.80 -1.21 8.01
CA SER A 186 -14.56 -2.49 7.33
C SER A 186 -15.57 -3.52 7.78
N PHE A 187 -16.11 -4.29 6.84
CA PHE A 187 -17.07 -5.37 7.12
C PHE A 187 -16.85 -6.54 6.18
N ASN A 188 -16.78 -7.75 6.73
CA ASN A 188 -16.73 -8.96 5.93
C ASN A 188 -18.15 -9.53 5.79
N CYS A 189 -18.68 -9.51 4.57
CA CYS A 189 -20.03 -10.02 4.29
C CYS A 189 -20.15 -11.53 4.56
N ALA A 190 -19.04 -12.28 4.57
CA ALA A 190 -19.04 -13.69 4.88
C ALA A 190 -19.44 -14.00 6.34
N ASP A 191 -19.17 -13.08 7.29
CA ASP A 191 -19.42 -13.29 8.72
C ASP A 191 -20.91 -13.52 9.03
N TYR A 192 -21.79 -12.92 8.21
CA TYR A 192 -23.25 -12.99 8.38
C TYR A 192 -23.98 -13.54 7.15
N ALA A 193 -23.26 -14.15 6.19
CA ALA A 193 -23.86 -14.66 4.95
C ALA A 193 -24.96 -15.70 5.18
N GLY A 194 -24.92 -16.44 6.30
CA GLY A 194 -25.97 -17.39 6.70
C GLY A 194 -27.26 -16.74 7.21
N ASN A 195 -27.26 -15.43 7.47
CA ASN A 195 -28.44 -14.67 7.89
C ASN A 195 -28.49 -13.31 7.15
N PRO A 196 -29.09 -13.27 5.95
CA PRO A 196 -29.17 -12.06 5.14
C PRO A 196 -29.82 -10.87 5.86
N GLN A 197 -30.84 -11.10 6.70
CA GLN A 197 -31.50 -10.03 7.44
C GLN A 197 -30.54 -9.37 8.44
N LEU A 198 -29.77 -10.17 9.17
CA LEU A 198 -28.79 -9.65 10.14
C LEU A 198 -27.65 -8.91 9.43
N LEU A 199 -27.14 -9.46 8.31
CA LEU A 199 -26.14 -8.80 7.48
C LEU A 199 -26.64 -7.42 7.04
N MET A 200 -27.85 -7.37 6.46
CA MET A 200 -28.47 -6.13 6.00
C MET A 200 -28.72 -5.14 7.15
N ALA A 201 -29.14 -5.62 8.33
CA ALA A 201 -29.36 -4.80 9.50
C ALA A 201 -28.06 -4.20 10.05
N HIS A 202 -26.95 -4.94 9.99
CA HIS A 202 -25.63 -4.43 10.34
C HIS A 202 -25.15 -3.38 9.34
N LEU A 203 -25.29 -3.64 8.04
CA LEU A 203 -24.79 -2.76 6.99
C LEU A 203 -25.58 -1.44 6.89
N PHE A 204 -26.91 -1.52 6.81
CA PHE A 204 -27.78 -0.38 6.57
C PHE A 204 -28.49 0.14 7.81
N GLY A 205 -28.41 -0.58 8.94
CA GLY A 205 -29.15 -0.25 10.14
C GLY A 205 -30.58 -0.78 10.11
N VAL A 206 -31.24 -0.71 11.26
CA VAL A 206 -32.60 -1.23 11.44
C VAL A 206 -33.41 -0.31 12.35
N VAL A 207 -34.70 -0.15 12.07
CA VAL A 207 -35.65 0.52 12.97
C VAL A 207 -36.38 -0.54 13.80
N ARG A 208 -36.72 -0.17 15.05
CA ARG A 208 -37.48 -1.03 15.95
C ARG A 208 -38.73 -1.59 15.26
N GLY A 209 -38.93 -2.90 15.38
CA GLY A 209 -40.07 -3.60 14.79
C GLY A 209 -39.94 -3.96 13.31
N ALA A 210 -38.80 -3.72 12.67
CA ALA A 210 -38.57 -4.11 11.28
C ALA A 210 -38.56 -5.64 11.06
N TYR A 211 -38.15 -6.43 12.07
CA TYR A 211 -38.22 -7.88 12.09
C TYR A 211 -38.33 -8.41 13.53
N THR A 212 -38.60 -9.71 13.70
CA THR A 212 -38.70 -10.35 15.03
C THR A 212 -37.36 -10.30 15.77
N GLY A 213 -37.31 -9.53 16.86
CA GLY A 213 -36.08 -9.28 17.64
C GLY A 213 -35.41 -7.92 17.36
N ALA A 214 -35.98 -7.09 16.48
CA ALA A 214 -35.57 -5.70 16.32
C ALA A 214 -36.12 -4.84 17.48
N ASP A 215 -35.58 -5.00 18.68
CA ASP A 215 -36.11 -4.38 19.90
C ASP A 215 -35.77 -2.89 20.02
N ARG A 216 -34.77 -2.42 19.27
CA ARG A 216 -34.30 -1.03 19.25
C ARG A 216 -33.84 -0.62 17.86
N ASP A 217 -33.87 0.69 17.63
CA ASP A 217 -33.22 1.30 16.49
C ASP A 217 -31.70 1.11 16.60
N ARG A 218 -31.06 0.82 15.46
CA ARG A 218 -29.60 0.69 15.37
C ARG A 218 -29.09 1.33 14.09
N GLU A 219 -28.05 2.14 14.24
CA GLU A 219 -27.29 2.71 13.12
C GLU A 219 -26.52 1.63 12.37
N GLY A 220 -26.51 1.76 11.04
CA GLY A 220 -25.75 0.89 10.15
C GLY A 220 -24.31 1.35 9.95
N LEU A 221 -23.50 0.47 9.38
CA LEU A 221 -22.14 0.77 8.96
C LEU A 221 -22.06 1.85 7.87
N VAL A 222 -23.09 1.96 7.02
CA VAL A 222 -23.21 3.04 6.02
C VAL A 222 -23.26 4.43 6.67
N GLU A 223 -23.90 4.55 7.84
CA GLU A 223 -23.93 5.82 8.59
C GLU A 223 -22.57 6.11 9.23
N GLN A 224 -21.93 5.08 9.79
CA GLN A 224 -20.62 5.21 10.43
C GLN A 224 -19.50 5.54 9.43
N ALA A 225 -19.66 5.15 8.16
CA ALA A 225 -18.71 5.41 7.09
C ALA A 225 -18.90 6.78 6.40
N HIS A 226 -19.83 7.60 6.88
CA HIS A 226 -20.11 8.90 6.28
C HIS A 226 -18.84 9.77 6.22
N ARG A 227 -18.59 10.38 5.06
CA ARG A 227 -17.41 11.17 4.68
C ARG A 227 -16.09 10.42 4.76
N GLY A 228 -16.12 9.10 4.78
CA GLY A 228 -14.94 8.25 4.74
C GLY A 228 -15.09 7.11 3.74
N ILE A 229 -14.55 5.95 4.10
CA ILE A 229 -14.53 4.75 3.29
C ILE A 229 -15.33 3.64 3.96
N LEU A 230 -16.21 3.01 3.18
CA LEU A 230 -16.83 1.73 3.53
C LEU A 230 -16.13 0.63 2.74
N PHE A 231 -15.43 -0.26 3.43
CA PHE A 231 -14.81 -1.44 2.86
C PHE A 231 -15.68 -2.69 3.10
N LEU A 232 -16.11 -3.34 2.03
CA LEU A 232 -16.88 -4.58 2.07
C LEU A 232 -16.05 -5.74 1.51
N ASP A 233 -15.64 -6.66 2.38
CA ASP A 233 -14.98 -7.90 1.97
C ASP A 233 -15.99 -8.98 1.60
N GLU A 234 -15.61 -9.83 0.65
CA GLU A 234 -16.47 -10.87 0.05
C GLU A 234 -17.86 -10.33 -0.34
N VAL A 235 -17.91 -9.21 -1.08
CA VAL A 235 -19.15 -8.50 -1.45
C VAL A 235 -20.14 -9.36 -2.23
N HIS A 236 -19.68 -10.42 -2.92
CA HIS A 236 -20.54 -11.39 -3.59
C HIS A 236 -21.45 -12.18 -2.63
N ARG A 237 -21.13 -12.19 -1.33
CA ARG A 237 -21.97 -12.80 -0.28
C ARG A 237 -23.14 -11.91 0.12
N LEU A 238 -23.18 -10.65 -0.34
CA LEU A 238 -24.29 -9.74 -0.11
C LEU A 238 -25.50 -10.18 -0.97
N PRO A 239 -26.70 -10.30 -0.39
CA PRO A 239 -27.88 -10.67 -1.16
C PRO A 239 -28.20 -9.61 -2.22
N PRO A 240 -28.94 -9.96 -3.30
CA PRO A 240 -29.32 -9.04 -4.37
C PRO A 240 -29.91 -7.72 -3.88
N GLU A 241 -30.79 -7.78 -2.86
CA GLU A 241 -31.43 -6.60 -2.28
C GLU A 241 -30.40 -5.64 -1.66
N GLY A 242 -29.34 -6.18 -1.05
CA GLY A 242 -28.24 -5.39 -0.51
C GLY A 242 -27.40 -4.73 -1.59
N GLN A 243 -27.15 -5.44 -2.69
CA GLN A 243 -26.41 -4.88 -3.83
C GLN A 243 -27.21 -3.74 -4.48
N GLU A 244 -28.53 -3.87 -4.63
CA GLU A 244 -29.41 -2.79 -5.12
C GLU A 244 -29.44 -1.58 -4.17
N MET A 245 -29.43 -1.81 -2.85
CA MET A 245 -29.34 -0.72 -1.88
C MET A 245 -27.99 0.02 -1.93
N LEU A 246 -26.87 -0.70 -2.10
CA LEU A 246 -25.56 -0.08 -2.31
C LEU A 246 -25.51 0.68 -3.64
N PHE A 247 -26.09 0.11 -4.70
CA PHE A 247 -26.25 0.79 -5.99
C PHE A 247 -26.98 2.13 -5.81
N TYR A 248 -28.12 2.13 -5.12
CA TYR A 248 -28.89 3.34 -4.86
C TYR A 248 -28.09 4.37 -4.03
N LEU A 249 -27.36 3.89 -3.02
CA LEU A 249 -26.47 4.72 -2.21
C LEU A 249 -25.35 5.37 -3.03
N MET A 250 -24.71 4.63 -3.94
CA MET A 250 -23.66 5.18 -4.81
C MET A 250 -24.20 6.24 -5.78
N ASP A 251 -25.37 5.99 -6.38
CA ASP A 251 -25.94 6.91 -7.39
C ASP A 251 -26.57 8.16 -6.75
N ARG A 252 -27.14 8.05 -5.54
CA ARG A 252 -27.93 9.13 -4.90
C ARG A 252 -27.32 9.70 -3.64
N GLU A 253 -26.34 9.05 -3.03
CA GLU A 253 -25.85 9.32 -1.66
C GLU A 253 -26.94 9.20 -0.59
N HIS A 254 -28.01 8.46 -0.89
CA HIS A 254 -29.14 8.25 -0.01
C HIS A 254 -29.41 6.76 0.22
N PHE A 255 -29.95 6.41 1.38
CA PHE A 255 -30.34 5.05 1.72
C PHE A 255 -31.47 5.06 2.77
N ARG A 256 -32.01 3.87 3.08
CA ARG A 256 -32.99 3.66 4.15
C ARG A 256 -32.49 2.55 5.07
N ARG A 257 -32.79 2.67 6.36
CA ARG A 257 -32.63 1.55 7.29
C ARG A 257 -33.68 0.48 6.98
N LEU A 258 -33.43 -0.75 7.39
CA LEU A 258 -34.43 -1.81 7.26
C LEU A 258 -35.69 -1.47 8.06
N GLY A 259 -36.84 -1.59 7.39
CA GLY A 259 -38.16 -1.27 7.94
C GLY A 259 -38.44 0.24 8.09
N ASP A 260 -37.53 1.11 7.65
CA ASP A 260 -37.73 2.56 7.68
C ASP A 260 -38.30 3.07 6.35
N VAL A 261 -39.19 4.05 6.43
CA VAL A 261 -39.70 4.79 5.27
C VAL A 261 -38.87 6.07 5.05
N LYS A 262 -38.22 6.56 6.11
CA LYS A 262 -37.43 7.79 6.09
C LYS A 262 -36.08 7.57 5.42
N GLU A 263 -35.84 8.35 4.39
CA GLU A 263 -34.57 8.40 3.67
C GLU A 263 -33.51 9.15 4.47
N ARG A 264 -32.25 8.71 4.35
CA ARG A 264 -31.08 9.29 5.00
C ARG A 264 -30.00 9.51 3.97
N GLN A 265 -29.17 10.52 4.20
CA GLN A 265 -28.05 10.81 3.34
C GLN A 265 -26.76 10.27 3.97
N SER A 266 -25.96 9.56 3.17
CA SER A 266 -24.57 9.26 3.50
C SER A 266 -23.73 9.34 2.24
N SER A 267 -22.83 10.31 2.19
CA SER A 267 -21.75 10.31 1.20
C SER A 267 -20.56 9.52 1.73
N LEU A 268 -20.11 8.51 1.00
CA LEU A 268 -18.96 7.70 1.34
C LEU A 268 -18.29 7.19 0.06
N LEU A 269 -17.05 6.73 0.17
CA LEU A 269 -16.35 6.03 -0.90
C LEU A 269 -16.41 4.52 -0.64
N LEU A 270 -17.15 3.80 -1.48
CA LEU A 270 -17.21 2.34 -1.42
C LEU A 270 -15.93 1.70 -1.99
N LEU A 271 -15.27 0.89 -1.17
CA LEU A 271 -14.29 -0.10 -1.60
C LEU A 271 -14.90 -1.49 -1.39
N ALA A 272 -15.04 -2.29 -2.43
CA ALA A 272 -15.55 -3.65 -2.34
C ALA A 272 -14.44 -4.65 -2.69
N ALA A 273 -14.49 -5.86 -2.15
CA ALA A 273 -13.57 -6.92 -2.48
C ALA A 273 -14.32 -8.24 -2.74
N THR A 274 -13.82 -9.04 -3.67
CA THR A 274 -14.39 -10.35 -3.99
C THR A 274 -13.30 -11.36 -4.38
N THR A 275 -13.53 -12.62 -4.02
CA THR A 275 -12.78 -13.78 -4.51
C THR A 275 -13.39 -14.46 -5.73
N GLU A 276 -14.65 -14.14 -6.05
CA GLU A 276 -15.37 -14.69 -7.20
C GLU A 276 -15.29 -13.76 -8.42
N ASN A 277 -15.59 -14.32 -9.60
CA ASN A 277 -15.69 -13.53 -10.83
C ASN A 277 -16.87 -12.53 -10.71
N PRO A 278 -16.61 -11.21 -10.78
CA PRO A 278 -17.64 -10.21 -10.56
C PRO A 278 -18.74 -10.19 -11.62
N ASP A 279 -18.46 -10.62 -12.85
CA ASP A 279 -19.45 -10.65 -13.93
C ASP A 279 -20.55 -11.70 -13.71
N SER A 280 -20.23 -12.76 -12.97
CA SER A 280 -21.18 -13.83 -12.63
C SER A 280 -21.74 -13.72 -11.22
N ALA A 281 -20.95 -13.21 -10.27
CA ALA A 281 -21.29 -13.24 -8.84
C ALA A 281 -22.05 -11.99 -8.36
N LEU A 282 -21.92 -10.86 -9.07
CA LEU A 282 -22.56 -9.60 -8.72
C LEU A 282 -23.71 -9.29 -9.66
N LEU A 283 -24.68 -8.51 -9.17
CA LEU A 283 -25.74 -7.98 -10.01
C LEU A 283 -25.13 -7.07 -11.10
N PRO A 284 -25.55 -7.21 -12.37
CA PRO A 284 -25.04 -6.38 -13.45
C PRO A 284 -25.27 -4.87 -13.22
N THR A 285 -26.35 -4.50 -12.53
CA THR A 285 -26.67 -3.12 -12.13
C THR A 285 -25.64 -2.56 -11.16
N PHE A 286 -25.30 -3.34 -10.13
CA PHE A 286 -24.30 -2.99 -9.13
C PHE A 286 -22.88 -2.95 -9.72
N HIS A 287 -22.47 -4.00 -10.43
CA HIS A 287 -21.11 -4.08 -11.00
C HIS A 287 -20.82 -2.92 -11.96
N ARG A 288 -21.76 -2.55 -12.84
CA ARG A 288 -21.60 -1.44 -13.80
C ARG A 288 -21.45 -0.06 -13.16
N ARG A 289 -21.81 0.11 -11.89
CA ARG A 289 -21.64 1.38 -11.16
C ARG A 289 -20.32 1.49 -10.42
N ILE A 290 -19.49 0.47 -10.43
CA ILE A 290 -18.16 0.52 -9.86
C ILE A 290 -17.16 0.79 -11.01
N PRO A 291 -16.71 2.05 -11.20
CA PRO A 291 -15.91 2.44 -12.37
C PRO A 291 -14.47 1.92 -12.32
N MET A 292 -13.95 1.55 -11.14
CA MET A 292 -12.59 1.04 -10.99
C MET A 292 -12.60 -0.41 -10.54
N THR A 293 -11.92 -1.28 -11.30
CA THR A 293 -11.67 -2.67 -10.90
C THR A 293 -10.16 -2.91 -10.88
N ILE A 294 -9.66 -3.35 -9.73
CA ILE A 294 -8.23 -3.62 -9.48
C ILE A 294 -8.07 -5.10 -9.16
N THR A 295 -7.31 -5.81 -9.98
CA THR A 295 -7.00 -7.22 -9.76
C THR A 295 -5.67 -7.35 -9.04
N LEU A 296 -5.69 -8.02 -7.88
CA LEU A 296 -4.48 -8.40 -7.14
C LEU A 296 -4.05 -9.80 -7.54
N PRO A 297 -2.81 -9.98 -8.05
CA PRO A 297 -2.33 -11.27 -8.50
C PRO A 297 -2.16 -12.26 -7.34
N GLY A 298 -2.36 -13.53 -7.68
CA GLY A 298 -2.06 -14.65 -6.78
C GLY A 298 -0.57 -14.72 -6.46
N LEU A 299 -0.20 -15.38 -5.36
CA LEU A 299 1.21 -15.52 -4.97
C LEU A 299 2.04 -16.27 -6.03
N HIS A 300 1.42 -17.17 -6.79
CA HIS A 300 2.07 -17.92 -7.87
C HIS A 300 2.38 -17.07 -9.11
N GLU A 301 1.70 -15.94 -9.29
CA GLU A 301 1.94 -14.98 -10.38
C GLU A 301 2.99 -13.92 -10.00
N ARG A 302 3.38 -13.88 -8.73
CA ARG A 302 4.39 -12.95 -8.19
C ARG A 302 5.80 -13.48 -8.41
N THR A 303 6.77 -12.58 -8.44
CA THR A 303 8.16 -12.95 -8.68
C THR A 303 8.74 -13.71 -7.49
N MET A 304 9.76 -14.54 -7.74
CA MET A 304 10.49 -15.22 -6.66
C MET A 304 11.13 -14.22 -5.67
N MET A 305 11.54 -13.05 -6.16
CA MET A 305 12.07 -11.98 -5.33
C MET A 305 11.00 -11.41 -4.40
N GLU A 306 9.80 -11.12 -4.90
CA GLU A 306 8.67 -10.67 -4.07
C GLU A 306 8.30 -11.71 -3.00
N ARG A 307 8.27 -13.00 -3.37
CA ARG A 307 8.02 -14.08 -2.40
C ARG A 307 9.09 -14.15 -1.32
N TYR A 308 10.35 -13.95 -1.68
CA TYR A 308 11.47 -13.87 -0.73
C TYR A 308 11.33 -12.66 0.21
N GLU A 309 10.96 -11.49 -0.31
CA GLU A 309 10.72 -10.30 0.51
C GLU A 309 9.56 -10.48 1.49
N LEU A 310 8.48 -11.14 1.06
CA LEU A 310 7.37 -11.52 1.95
C LEU A 310 7.84 -12.43 3.08
N LEU A 311 8.60 -13.49 2.77
CA LEU A 311 9.15 -14.40 3.78
C LEU A 311 10.05 -13.66 4.77
N ARG A 312 10.96 -12.81 4.27
CA ARG A 312 11.83 -11.99 5.10
C ARG A 312 11.02 -11.09 6.03
N ALA A 313 9.97 -10.45 5.53
CA ALA A 313 9.08 -9.60 6.34
C ALA A 313 8.35 -10.41 7.43
N PHE A 314 7.84 -11.60 7.10
CA PHE A 314 7.17 -12.48 8.07
C PHE A 314 8.12 -12.95 9.16
N PHE A 315 9.30 -13.48 8.81
CA PHE A 315 10.29 -13.88 9.82
C PHE A 315 10.77 -12.70 10.68
N THR A 316 10.89 -11.50 10.11
CA THR A 316 11.23 -10.29 10.88
C THR A 316 10.13 -9.92 11.88
N THR A 317 8.87 -10.09 11.48
CA THR A 317 7.71 -9.86 12.34
C THR A 317 7.67 -10.88 13.48
N GLU A 318 7.86 -12.17 13.18
CA GLU A 318 7.90 -13.23 14.20
C GLU A 318 9.09 -13.06 15.16
N CYS A 319 10.26 -12.69 14.65
CA CYS A 319 11.45 -12.40 15.45
C CYS A 319 11.16 -11.28 16.48
N SER A 320 10.49 -10.22 16.03
CA SER A 320 10.10 -9.10 16.88
C SER A 320 9.01 -9.49 17.90
N GLY A 321 8.06 -10.34 17.50
CA GLY A 321 6.97 -10.81 18.36
C GLY A 321 7.41 -11.79 19.44
N ILE A 322 8.33 -12.71 19.10
CA ILE A 322 8.90 -13.69 20.04
C ILE A 322 9.96 -13.03 20.95
N GLY A 323 10.62 -11.97 20.47
CA GLY A 323 11.72 -11.31 21.18
C GLY A 323 13.03 -12.12 21.14
N ALA A 324 13.20 -12.99 20.13
CA ALA A 324 14.38 -13.82 19.94
C ALA A 324 14.84 -13.81 18.48
N ASN A 325 16.15 -13.98 18.27
CA ASN A 325 16.71 -14.07 16.93
C ASN A 325 16.30 -15.39 16.26
N ILE A 326 15.64 -15.31 15.11
CA ILE A 326 15.26 -16.47 14.31
C ILE A 326 16.32 -16.72 13.25
N HIS A 327 16.98 -17.87 13.32
CA HIS A 327 17.90 -18.34 12.27
C HIS A 327 17.18 -19.30 11.34
N VAL A 328 16.96 -18.87 10.09
CA VAL A 328 16.29 -19.69 9.07
C VAL A 328 17.35 -20.45 8.27
N ALA A 329 17.31 -21.78 8.33
CA ALA A 329 18.19 -22.62 7.53
C ALA A 329 17.88 -22.46 6.02
N PRO A 330 18.88 -22.45 5.12
CA PRO A 330 18.66 -22.28 3.68
C PRO A 330 17.64 -23.26 3.09
N GLN A 331 17.62 -24.51 3.58
CA GLN A 331 16.69 -25.54 3.12
C GLN A 331 15.23 -25.19 3.43
N VAL A 332 14.97 -24.58 4.59
CA VAL A 332 13.63 -24.13 4.99
C VAL A 332 13.19 -22.97 4.10
N LEU A 333 14.08 -22.02 3.85
CA LEU A 333 13.80 -20.90 2.95
C LEU A 333 13.49 -21.39 1.53
N CYS A 334 14.30 -22.30 0.98
CA CYS A 334 14.05 -22.90 -0.33
C CYS A 334 12.71 -23.64 -0.37
N ALA A 335 12.37 -24.41 0.66
CA ALA A 335 11.09 -25.09 0.73
C ALA A 335 9.91 -24.09 0.72
N LEU A 336 9.99 -23.03 1.52
CA LEU A 336 8.98 -21.98 1.59
C LEU A 336 8.89 -21.11 0.32
N LEU A 337 9.96 -21.01 -0.46
CA LEU A 337 9.97 -20.32 -1.76
C LEU A 337 9.39 -21.16 -2.89
N LEU A 338 9.53 -22.49 -2.84
CA LEU A 338 9.20 -23.37 -3.97
C LEU A 338 7.86 -24.11 -3.80
N TYR A 339 7.33 -24.23 -2.58
CA TYR A 339 6.08 -24.97 -2.38
C TYR A 339 4.87 -24.27 -3.00
N GLU A 340 3.83 -25.04 -3.31
CA GLU A 340 2.54 -24.51 -3.77
C GLU A 340 1.73 -23.98 -2.59
N CYS A 341 1.37 -22.71 -2.67
CA CYS A 341 0.67 -22.00 -1.60
C CYS A 341 -0.69 -21.53 -2.09
N SER A 342 -1.69 -22.43 -2.02
CA SER A 342 -3.05 -22.17 -2.54
C SER A 342 -3.80 -21.08 -1.78
N GLY A 343 -3.54 -20.93 -0.48
CA GLY A 343 -4.03 -19.83 0.36
C GLY A 343 -3.21 -18.54 0.26
N ASN A 344 -2.35 -18.43 -0.77
CA ASN A 344 -1.55 -17.24 -1.10
C ASN A 344 -0.78 -16.68 0.10
N ILE A 345 -0.71 -15.36 0.24
CA ILE A 345 0.09 -14.66 1.26
C ILE A 345 -0.41 -14.98 2.67
N GLY A 346 -1.73 -15.15 2.84
CA GLY A 346 -2.33 -15.52 4.12
C GLY A 346 -1.85 -16.89 4.63
N GLN A 347 -1.82 -17.89 3.75
CA GLN A 347 -1.26 -19.19 4.09
C GLN A 347 0.26 -19.09 4.30
N LEU A 348 1.00 -18.41 3.42
CA LEU A 348 2.45 -18.25 3.56
C LEU A 348 2.86 -17.67 4.92
N ARG A 349 2.12 -16.68 5.40
CA ARG A 349 2.31 -16.09 6.73
C ARG A 349 2.04 -17.10 7.85
N THR A 350 0.92 -17.82 7.75
CA THR A 350 0.54 -18.85 8.72
C THR A 350 1.58 -19.97 8.79
N ASP A 351 2.09 -20.42 7.64
CA ASP A 351 3.10 -21.48 7.56
C ASP A 351 4.42 -21.04 8.20
N VAL A 352 4.85 -19.78 7.99
CA VAL A 352 6.01 -19.19 8.68
C VAL A 352 5.79 -19.15 10.19
N GLN A 353 4.62 -18.71 10.64
CA GLN A 353 4.29 -18.64 12.06
C GLN A 353 4.32 -20.04 12.71
N LEU A 354 3.71 -21.03 12.06
CA LEU A 354 3.73 -22.42 12.52
C LEU A 354 5.14 -23.01 12.55
N ALA A 355 5.98 -22.69 11.57
CA ALA A 355 7.38 -23.11 11.55
C ALA A 355 8.16 -22.52 12.73
N CYS A 356 7.95 -21.24 13.05
CA CYS A 356 8.56 -20.59 14.21
C CYS A 356 8.05 -21.19 15.52
N ALA A 357 6.75 -21.41 15.66
CA ALA A 357 6.14 -21.99 16.86
C ALA A 357 6.59 -23.43 17.15
N ARG A 358 6.93 -24.22 16.12
CA ARG A 358 7.49 -25.58 16.30
C ARG A 358 8.97 -25.60 16.67
N ALA A 359 9.69 -24.51 16.38
CA ALA A 359 11.11 -24.38 16.64
C ALA A 359 11.40 -23.74 18.02
N TYR A 360 10.43 -23.00 18.56
CA TYR A 360 10.41 -22.50 19.93
C TYR A 360 10.10 -23.64 20.91
#